data_AF-A0A8B9HYJ1-F1
#
_entry.id   AF-A0A8B9HYJ1-F1
#
_cell.length_a   1.000
_cell.length_b   1.000
_cell.length_c   1.000
_cell.angle_alpha   90.00
_cell.angle_beta   90.00
_cell.angle_gamma   90.00
#
_symmetry.space_group_name_H-M   'P 1'
#
loop_
_entity.id
_entity.type
_entity.pdbx_description
1 polymer ?
#
loop_
_entity_poly.entity_id
_entity_poly.type
_entity_poly.pdbx_seq_one_letter_code
_entity_poly.pdbx_strand_id
1 'polypeptide(L)'
;IWFTKPSRCLSEKKYGDRQKGSFSSKEQAKAKTEEDTDGVCPICMESMKDKEILTKCKHAFCKGCIKKAMTYKQTCPVCNTVYGLMQGNQPEGEMSFQFVSSCLPGYSSCGTIVIRYDMKGGIQTKDHPNPGEPYHAISRTAYLPNNKEGREILQLLQRAFRQKLIFTVGQSHTTGLQGVITWNDIHHKTSMYGGPTNFGYPDPDYLKNLPAGIF
;
A
#
# COMPACT_ATOMS: atom_id res chain seq x y z
N ILE A 1 31.45 19.37 -14.41
CA ILE A 1 30.71 18.31 -15.14
C ILE A 1 31.07 16.94 -14.56
N TRP A 2 30.41 16.55 -13.46
CA TRP A 2 30.60 15.23 -12.85
C TRP A 2 29.52 14.29 -13.37
N PHE A 3 29.80 13.59 -14.46
CA PHE A 3 28.96 12.48 -14.92
C PHE A 3 29.35 11.23 -14.12
N THR A 4 28.60 10.92 -13.06
CA THR A 4 28.68 9.59 -12.43
C THR A 4 28.07 8.56 -13.38
N LYS A 5 28.91 7.72 -14.00
CA LYS A 5 28.47 6.62 -14.87
C LYS A 5 27.56 5.66 -14.10
N PRO A 6 26.47 5.14 -14.69
CA PRO A 6 25.65 4.11 -14.05
C PRO A 6 26.48 2.84 -13.85
N SER A 7 26.58 2.40 -12.60
CA SER A 7 27.29 1.18 -12.21
C SER A 7 26.54 -0.04 -12.73
N ARG A 8 27.19 -0.85 -13.59
CA ARG A 8 26.69 -2.16 -14.00
C ARG A 8 26.70 -3.11 -12.80
N CYS A 9 25.64 -3.89 -12.65
CA CYS A 9 25.54 -4.89 -11.60
C CYS A 9 26.64 -5.96 -11.72
N LEU A 10 27.16 -6.38 -10.57
CA LEU A 10 28.13 -7.47 -10.48
C LEU A 10 27.39 -8.82 -10.52
N SER A 11 27.93 -9.80 -11.23
CA SER A 11 27.35 -11.14 -11.35
C SER A 11 27.66 -12.01 -10.10
N GLU A 12 26.64 -12.69 -9.58
CA GLU A 12 26.73 -13.56 -8.39
C GLU A 12 27.37 -14.93 -8.71
N LYS A 13 28.22 -15.43 -7.79
CA LYS A 13 28.62 -16.85 -7.67
C LYS A 13 27.76 -17.52 -6.58
N LYS A 14 27.22 -18.71 -6.89
CA LYS A 14 26.35 -19.51 -5.99
C LYS A 14 27.14 -20.44 -5.06
N TYR A 15 26.71 -20.51 -3.80
CA TYR A 15 26.86 -21.61 -2.82
C TYR A 15 25.92 -21.27 -1.65
N GLY A 16 25.16 -22.11 -0.94
CA GLY A 16 25.03 -23.55 -0.75
C GLY A 16 24.50 -23.74 0.69
N ASP A 17 23.35 -24.39 0.84
CA ASP A 17 22.52 -24.57 2.06
C ASP A 17 23.12 -25.54 3.11
N ARG A 18 22.86 -25.34 4.43
CA ARG A 18 22.45 -26.41 5.38
C ARG A 18 22.01 -25.97 6.79
N GLN A 19 20.72 -26.17 7.04
CA GLN A 19 19.92 -26.58 8.23
C GLN A 19 20.41 -26.68 9.71
N LYS A 20 19.45 -26.26 10.57
CA LYS A 20 18.83 -26.91 11.77
C LYS A 20 19.35 -26.62 13.19
N GLY A 21 18.41 -26.19 14.04
CA GLY A 21 18.40 -26.34 15.50
C GLY A 21 16.98 -26.15 16.05
N SER A 22 16.46 -27.14 16.77
CA SER A 22 15.15 -27.15 17.45
C SER A 22 15.29 -26.78 18.92
N PHE A 23 14.24 -26.27 19.58
CA PHE A 23 13.73 -26.84 20.85
C PHE A 23 12.40 -26.20 21.30
N SER A 24 11.54 -27.03 21.88
CA SER A 24 10.22 -26.79 22.48
C SER A 24 10.36 -26.08 23.85
N SER A 25 9.41 -25.29 24.38
CA SER A 25 8.28 -25.82 25.18
C SER A 25 7.36 -24.72 25.77
N LYS A 26 6.06 -25.05 25.77
CA LYS A 26 5.01 -24.83 26.79
C LYS A 26 4.34 -23.46 27.01
N GLU A 27 3.01 -23.56 26.90
CA GLU A 27 1.94 -22.67 27.33
C GLU A 27 2.00 -22.28 28.82
N GLN A 28 1.40 -21.13 29.14
CA GLN A 28 0.28 -21.10 30.10
C GLN A 28 -0.55 -19.82 29.96
N ALA A 29 -1.84 -20.01 29.76
CA ALA A 29 -2.89 -19.00 29.80
C ALA A 29 -3.14 -18.52 31.24
N LYS A 30 -3.59 -17.28 31.40
CA LYS A 30 -4.56 -16.94 32.45
C LYS A 30 -5.40 -15.73 32.08
N ALA A 31 -6.70 -16.00 31.97
CA ALA A 31 -7.80 -15.07 31.77
C ALA A 31 -7.90 -14.00 32.85
N LYS A 32 -8.48 -12.84 32.48
CA LYS A 32 -9.26 -11.98 33.37
C LYS A 32 -10.33 -11.22 32.57
N THR A 33 -11.57 -11.56 32.92
CA THR A 33 -12.83 -10.78 32.88
C THR A 33 -13.35 -10.34 31.52
N GLU A 34 -14.13 -11.25 30.92
CA GLU A 34 -15.29 -10.94 30.09
C GLU A 34 -16.31 -10.18 30.95
N GLU A 35 -16.41 -8.87 30.73
CA GLU A 35 -17.60 -8.11 31.07
C GLU A 35 -18.56 -8.26 29.88
N ASP A 36 -19.70 -8.88 30.14
CA ASP A 36 -20.72 -9.28 29.18
C ASP A 36 -21.30 -8.08 28.43
N THR A 37 -20.71 -7.75 27.28
CA THR A 37 -21.36 -6.95 26.24
C THR A 37 -21.83 -7.83 25.08
N ASP A 38 -22.10 -9.13 25.28
CA ASP A 38 -22.40 -10.12 24.22
C ASP A 38 -23.75 -9.87 23.51
N GLY A 39 -24.48 -8.83 23.96
CA GLY A 39 -25.75 -8.40 23.41
C GLY A 39 -25.75 -7.05 22.71
N VAL A 40 -24.73 -6.19 22.84
CA VAL A 40 -24.82 -4.78 22.37
C VAL A 40 -24.07 -4.57 21.06
N CYS A 41 -24.73 -3.96 20.08
CA CYS A 41 -24.14 -3.62 18.79
C CYS A 41 -23.26 -2.37 18.91
N PRO A 42 -21.96 -2.43 18.56
CA PRO A 42 -21.05 -1.28 18.70
C PRO A 42 -21.30 -0.15 17.69
N ILE A 43 -22.18 -0.35 16.69
CA ILE A 43 -22.54 0.68 15.70
C ILE A 43 -23.71 1.53 16.18
N CYS A 44 -24.77 0.91 16.72
CA CYS A 44 -25.97 1.62 17.16
C CYS A 44 -26.10 1.72 18.69
N MET A 45 -25.21 1.08 19.45
CA MET A 45 -25.21 1.05 20.91
C MET A 45 -26.50 0.47 21.53
N GLU A 46 -27.28 -0.28 20.75
CA GLU A 46 -28.49 -0.99 21.19
C GLU A 46 -28.26 -2.50 21.22
N SER A 47 -29.19 -3.25 21.83
CA SER A 47 -29.22 -4.71 21.73
C SER A 47 -29.22 -5.20 20.28
N MET A 48 -28.45 -6.23 19.98
CA MET A 48 -28.23 -6.76 18.63
C MET A 48 -29.53 -7.31 18.02
N LYS A 49 -29.92 -6.74 16.87
CA LYS A 49 -31.03 -7.19 16.03
C LYS A 49 -30.48 -7.94 14.82
N ASP A 50 -30.87 -9.21 14.65
CA ASP A 50 -30.36 -10.10 13.58
C ASP A 50 -28.81 -10.15 13.60
N LYS A 51 -28.24 -10.83 14.62
CA LYS A 51 -26.78 -10.86 14.91
C LYS A 51 -26.00 -11.38 13.71
N GLU A 52 -25.10 -10.56 13.18
CA GLU A 52 -24.16 -10.93 12.11
C GLU A 52 -22.72 -10.90 12.67
N ILE A 53 -22.04 -12.04 12.54
CA ILE A 53 -20.66 -12.22 13.00
C ILE A 53 -19.74 -12.21 11.78
N LEU A 54 -18.81 -11.26 11.75
CA LEU A 54 -17.90 -11.14 10.62
C LEU A 54 -16.89 -12.31 10.60
N THR A 55 -16.74 -12.97 9.45
CA THR A 55 -16.02 -14.26 9.35
C THR A 55 -14.53 -14.23 9.72
N LYS A 56 -13.79 -13.19 9.34
CA LYS A 56 -12.33 -13.03 9.59
C LYS A 56 -11.96 -12.64 11.03
N CYS A 57 -12.65 -11.67 11.64
CA CYS A 57 -12.31 -11.07 12.94
C CYS A 57 -13.29 -11.38 14.08
N LYS A 58 -14.41 -12.06 13.78
CA LYS A 58 -15.42 -12.52 14.75
C LYS A 58 -16.15 -11.43 15.56
N HIS A 59 -15.97 -10.15 15.25
CA HIS A 59 -16.80 -9.09 15.82
C HIS A 59 -18.26 -9.22 15.36
N ALA A 60 -19.19 -8.96 16.27
CA ALA A 60 -20.63 -9.09 16.07
C ALA A 60 -21.31 -7.71 15.98
N PHE A 61 -22.33 -7.63 15.13
CA PHE A 61 -23.10 -6.42 14.88
C PHE A 61 -24.56 -6.78 14.58
N CYS A 62 -25.48 -5.80 14.60
CA CYS A 62 -26.75 -5.96 13.89
C CYS A 62 -26.48 -6.08 12.38
N LYS A 63 -27.11 -7.03 11.70
CA LYS A 63 -26.99 -7.22 10.23
C LYS A 63 -27.28 -5.95 9.44
N GLY A 64 -28.31 -5.19 9.82
CA GLY A 64 -28.63 -3.91 9.20
C GLY A 64 -27.51 -2.86 9.38
N CYS A 65 -26.95 -2.78 10.59
CA CYS A 65 -25.87 -1.85 10.91
C CYS A 65 -24.60 -2.17 10.14
N ILE A 66 -24.18 -3.43 10.12
CA ILE A 66 -22.94 -3.82 9.45
C ILE A 66 -23.06 -3.74 7.93
N LYS A 67 -24.21 -4.11 7.34
CA LYS A 67 -24.45 -3.89 5.91
C LYS A 67 -24.32 -2.42 5.53
N LYS A 68 -24.95 -1.51 6.29
CA LYS A 68 -24.86 -0.07 6.05
C LYS A 68 -23.45 0.47 6.28
N ALA A 69 -22.72 0.01 7.28
CA ALA A 69 -21.32 0.41 7.48
C ALA A 69 -20.44 -0.04 6.29
N MET A 70 -20.62 -1.28 5.84
CA MET A 70 -19.86 -1.88 4.75
C MET A 70 -20.17 -1.28 3.36
N THR A 71 -21.29 -0.56 3.18
CA THR A 71 -21.51 0.22 1.95
C THR A 71 -20.61 1.45 1.86
N TYR A 72 -20.17 2.01 2.99
CA TYR A 72 -19.26 3.15 3.01
C TYR A 72 -17.79 2.70 3.04
N LYS A 73 -17.45 1.72 3.88
CA LYS A 73 -16.10 1.19 4.00
C LYS A 73 -16.17 -0.30 4.29
N GLN A 74 -15.61 -1.13 3.42
CA GLN A 74 -15.63 -2.59 3.55
C GLN A 74 -14.62 -3.11 4.60
N THR A 75 -14.63 -2.52 5.79
CA THR A 75 -13.77 -2.87 6.93
C THR A 75 -14.60 -3.02 8.19
N CYS A 76 -14.20 -3.92 9.09
CA CYS A 76 -14.80 -4.06 10.41
C CYS A 76 -14.73 -2.71 11.19
N PRO A 77 -15.85 -2.15 11.67
CA PRO A 77 -15.84 -0.90 12.44
C PRO A 77 -15.08 -0.96 13.78
N VAL A 78 -14.80 -2.15 14.30
CA VAL A 78 -14.10 -2.34 15.58
C VAL A 78 -12.59 -2.47 15.39
N CYS A 79 -12.14 -3.24 14.41
CA CYS A 79 -10.73 -3.60 14.26
C CYS A 79 -10.12 -3.29 12.87
N ASN A 80 -10.89 -2.65 11.99
CA ASN A 80 -10.50 -2.32 10.61
C ASN A 80 -10.12 -3.51 9.71
N THR A 81 -10.36 -4.76 10.12
CA THR A 81 -10.17 -5.93 9.26
C THR A 81 -10.95 -5.76 7.95
N VAL A 82 -10.29 -5.91 6.80
CA VAL A 82 -10.86 -5.68 5.46
C VAL A 82 -11.69 -6.88 5.00
N TYR A 83 -12.92 -6.63 4.52
CA TYR A 83 -13.89 -7.66 4.07
C TYR A 83 -14.22 -7.63 2.58
N GLY A 84 -13.91 -6.55 1.88
CA GLY A 84 -14.06 -6.50 0.42
C GLY A 84 -12.94 -5.74 -0.27
N LEU A 85 -13.13 -5.39 -1.55
CA LEU A 85 -12.09 -4.75 -2.34
C LEU A 85 -12.02 -3.28 -1.91
N MET A 86 -10.93 -2.89 -1.23
CA MET A 86 -10.64 -1.48 -1.07
C MET A 86 -10.45 -0.87 -2.46
N GLN A 87 -11.33 0.04 -2.84
CA GLN A 87 -11.25 0.78 -4.08
C GLN A 87 -11.06 2.25 -3.74
N GLY A 88 -10.02 2.87 -4.28
CA GLY A 88 -9.76 4.30 -4.09
C GLY A 88 -10.39 5.15 -5.19
N ASN A 89 -10.06 6.44 -5.16
CA ASN A 89 -10.57 7.48 -6.06
C ASN A 89 -9.50 7.95 -7.06
N GLN A 90 -8.49 7.13 -7.35
CA GLN A 90 -7.47 7.43 -8.36
C GLN A 90 -8.09 7.76 -9.74
N PRO A 91 -7.65 8.86 -10.40
CA PRO A 91 -8.03 9.17 -11.78
C PRO A 91 -7.67 8.08 -12.80
N GLU A 92 -8.18 8.21 -14.03
CA GLU A 92 -7.78 7.31 -15.12
C GLU A 92 -6.33 7.53 -15.55
N GLY A 93 -5.66 6.44 -15.92
CA GLY A 93 -4.24 6.46 -16.27
C GLY A 93 -3.71 5.07 -16.59
N GLU A 94 -2.43 5.01 -16.94
CA GLU A 94 -1.72 3.78 -17.26
C GLU A 94 -0.54 3.58 -16.31
N MET A 95 -0.32 2.32 -15.90
CA MET A 95 0.86 1.88 -15.19
C MET A 95 1.62 0.90 -16.09
N SER A 96 2.88 1.22 -16.39
CA SER A 96 3.80 0.35 -17.12
C SER A 96 5.10 0.16 -16.35
N PHE A 97 5.88 -0.86 -16.71
CA PHE A 97 7.18 -1.09 -16.10
C PHE A 97 8.16 -1.72 -17.09
N GLN A 98 9.45 -1.53 -16.83
CA GLN A 98 10.54 -2.17 -17.58
C GLN A 98 11.69 -2.54 -16.65
N PHE A 99 12.52 -3.48 -17.10
CA PHE A 99 13.73 -3.88 -16.39
C PHE A 99 14.95 -3.23 -17.04
N VAL A 100 15.83 -2.67 -16.22
CA VAL A 100 17.11 -2.11 -16.65
C VAL A 100 18.26 -2.75 -15.88
N SER A 101 19.44 -2.81 -16.50
CA SER A 101 20.62 -3.48 -15.94
C SER A 101 21.41 -2.62 -14.94
N SER A 102 21.07 -1.34 -14.79
CA SER A 102 21.66 -0.48 -13.75
C SER A 102 21.18 -0.91 -12.38
N CYS A 103 22.09 -0.86 -11.42
CA CYS A 103 21.82 -1.15 -10.01
C CYS A 103 21.36 0.10 -9.27
N LEU A 104 20.51 -0.07 -8.26
CA LEU A 104 20.20 0.98 -7.30
C LEU A 104 21.29 1.01 -6.21
N PRO A 105 21.63 2.20 -5.66
CA PRO A 105 22.45 2.27 -4.46
C PRO A 105 21.87 1.40 -3.32
N GLY A 106 22.71 0.53 -2.75
CA GLY A 106 22.28 -0.47 -1.75
C GLY A 106 21.88 -1.83 -2.32
N TYR A 107 21.77 -1.97 -3.65
CA TYR A 107 21.37 -3.20 -4.34
C TYR A 107 22.31 -3.49 -5.52
N SER A 108 23.54 -3.96 -5.24
CA SER A 108 24.61 -4.10 -6.24
C SER A 108 24.59 -5.41 -7.05
N SER A 109 23.76 -6.39 -6.67
CA SER A 109 23.67 -7.69 -7.33
C SER A 109 22.44 -7.88 -8.23
N CYS A 110 21.59 -6.86 -8.36
CA CYS A 110 20.39 -6.94 -9.18
C CYS A 110 20.13 -5.64 -9.95
N GLY A 111 19.53 -5.75 -11.13
CA GLY A 111 19.10 -4.60 -11.92
C GLY A 111 17.99 -3.77 -11.24
N THR A 112 17.38 -2.87 -11.98
CA THR A 112 16.30 -1.99 -11.50
C THR A 112 15.02 -2.25 -12.26
N ILE A 113 13.89 -2.24 -11.55
CA ILE A 113 12.54 -2.15 -12.12
C ILE A 113 12.19 -0.66 -12.18
N VAL A 114 11.95 -0.14 -13.38
CA VAL A 114 11.48 1.23 -13.59
C VAL A 114 9.97 1.17 -13.83
N ILE A 115 9.20 1.83 -12.98
CA ILE A 115 7.74 1.89 -13.05
C ILE A 115 7.36 3.28 -13.53
N ARG A 116 6.49 3.37 -14.54
CA ARG A 116 5.97 4.62 -15.07
C ARG A 116 4.46 4.67 -14.90
N TYR A 117 3.98 5.79 -14.36
CA TYR A 117 2.58 6.13 -14.26
C TYR A 117 2.30 7.31 -15.17
N ASP A 118 1.38 7.14 -16.11
CA ASP A 118 0.90 8.21 -17.00
C ASP A 118 -0.59 8.45 -16.71
N MET A 119 -0.86 9.45 -15.87
CA MET A 119 -2.19 9.79 -15.39
C MET A 119 -2.83 10.84 -16.30
N LYS A 120 -4.10 10.64 -16.66
CA LYS A 120 -4.85 11.55 -17.51
C LYS A 120 -5.42 12.71 -16.70
N GLY A 121 -5.55 13.87 -17.35
CA GLY A 121 -6.32 14.98 -16.80
C GLY A 121 -7.81 14.70 -16.89
N GLY A 122 -8.61 15.42 -16.11
CA GLY A 122 -10.05 15.19 -16.05
C GLY A 122 -10.77 16.18 -15.15
N ILE A 123 -11.98 15.79 -14.77
CA ILE A 123 -12.86 16.55 -13.87
C ILE A 123 -13.02 15.77 -12.56
N GLN A 124 -12.98 16.49 -11.44
CA GLN A 124 -13.14 15.93 -10.11
C GLN A 124 -14.52 15.31 -9.94
N THR A 125 -14.52 14.06 -9.47
CA THR A 125 -15.73 13.29 -9.16
C THR A 125 -16.32 13.74 -7.83
N LYS A 126 -17.48 13.19 -7.47
CA LYS A 126 -18.08 13.36 -6.13
C LYS A 126 -17.19 12.88 -4.99
N ASP A 127 -16.23 11.99 -5.27
CA ASP A 127 -15.32 11.40 -4.29
C ASP A 127 -13.99 12.19 -4.19
N HIS A 128 -13.88 13.34 -4.88
CA HIS A 128 -12.75 14.26 -4.83
C HIS A 128 -13.10 15.54 -4.04
N PRO A 129 -12.10 16.32 -3.59
CA PRO A 129 -12.33 17.46 -2.71
C PRO A 129 -13.23 18.56 -3.30
N ASN A 130 -13.11 18.82 -4.61
CA ASN A 130 -13.86 19.88 -5.29
C ASN A 130 -14.59 19.30 -6.52
N PRO A 131 -15.72 18.59 -6.36
CA PRO A 131 -16.44 17.96 -7.47
C PRO A 131 -16.79 18.97 -8.57
N GLY A 132 -16.52 18.61 -9.83
CA GLY A 132 -16.76 19.48 -10.99
C GLY A 132 -15.56 20.34 -11.42
N GLU A 133 -14.57 20.53 -10.55
CA GLU A 133 -13.36 21.28 -10.89
C GLU A 133 -12.38 20.43 -11.71
N PRO A 134 -11.58 21.03 -12.62
CA PRO A 134 -10.60 20.29 -13.41
C PRO A 134 -9.35 19.92 -12.61
N TYR A 135 -8.64 18.89 -13.09
CA TYR A 135 -7.26 18.58 -12.70
C TYR A 135 -6.43 18.18 -13.93
N HIS A 136 -5.13 18.44 -13.89
CA HIS A 136 -4.23 18.21 -15.01
C HIS A 136 -3.56 16.83 -14.99
N ALA A 137 -3.21 16.33 -16.17
CA ALA A 137 -2.45 15.10 -16.37
C ALA A 137 -1.05 15.19 -15.71
N ILE A 138 -0.54 14.05 -15.24
CA ILE A 138 0.82 13.94 -14.69
C ILE A 138 1.51 12.68 -15.17
N SER A 139 2.84 12.72 -15.25
CA SER A 139 3.68 11.52 -15.37
C SER A 139 4.61 11.41 -14.17
N ARG A 140 4.73 10.19 -13.63
CA ARG A 140 5.61 9.87 -12.50
C ARG A 140 6.41 8.61 -12.79
N THR A 141 7.66 8.62 -12.35
CA THR A 141 8.55 7.45 -12.44
C THR A 141 8.95 7.02 -11.04
N ALA A 142 8.96 5.71 -10.79
CA ALA A 142 9.41 5.11 -9.55
C ALA A 142 10.38 3.94 -9.80
N TYR A 143 11.15 3.57 -8.79
CA TYR A 143 12.23 2.59 -8.90
C TYR A 143 12.17 1.54 -7.78
N LEU A 144 12.30 0.26 -8.16
CA LEU A 144 12.48 -0.87 -7.25
C LEU A 144 13.71 -1.68 -7.65
N PRO A 145 14.40 -2.38 -6.73
CA PRO A 145 15.42 -3.35 -7.10
C PRO A 145 14.78 -4.55 -7.81
N ASN A 146 15.42 -5.07 -8.86
CA ASN A 146 14.97 -6.27 -9.58
C ASN A 146 15.45 -7.55 -8.89
N ASN A 147 15.13 -7.68 -7.60
CA ASN A 147 15.33 -8.89 -6.80
C ASN A 147 13.97 -9.53 -6.48
N LYS A 148 13.95 -10.55 -5.60
CA LYS A 148 12.70 -11.24 -5.22
C LYS A 148 11.71 -10.28 -4.57
N GLU A 149 12.15 -9.54 -3.56
CA GLU A 149 11.32 -8.61 -2.78
C GLU A 149 10.76 -7.46 -3.64
N GLY A 150 11.58 -6.85 -4.48
CA GLY A 150 11.12 -5.79 -5.38
C GLY A 150 10.11 -6.28 -6.43
N ARG A 151 10.18 -7.54 -6.86
CA ARG A 151 9.15 -8.14 -7.74
C ARG A 151 7.85 -8.44 -7.01
N GLU A 152 7.90 -8.85 -5.74
CA GLU A 152 6.71 -9.00 -4.90
C GLU A 152 6.02 -7.64 -4.73
N ILE A 153 6.79 -6.60 -4.40
CA ILE A 153 6.27 -5.23 -4.29
C ILE A 153 5.69 -4.74 -5.63
N LEU A 154 6.32 -5.02 -6.77
CA LEU A 154 5.75 -4.67 -8.08
C LEU A 154 4.35 -5.27 -8.27
N GLN A 155 4.14 -6.54 -7.94
CA GLN A 155 2.83 -7.20 -8.05
C GLN A 155 1.78 -6.53 -7.15
N LEU A 156 2.19 -6.15 -5.94
CA LEU A 156 1.36 -5.42 -4.99
C LEU A 156 0.98 -4.05 -5.54
N LEU A 157 1.94 -3.27 -6.07
CA LEU A 157 1.67 -1.97 -6.71
C LEU A 157 0.75 -2.08 -7.92
N GLN A 158 0.91 -3.12 -8.76
CA GLN A 158 0.00 -3.37 -9.88
C GLN A 158 -1.43 -3.63 -9.39
N ARG A 159 -1.59 -4.37 -8.28
CA ARG A 159 -2.90 -4.61 -7.66
C ARG A 159 -3.49 -3.32 -7.10
N ALA A 160 -2.73 -2.55 -6.34
CA ALA A 160 -3.17 -1.26 -5.80
C ALA A 160 -3.55 -0.27 -6.92
N PHE A 161 -2.82 -0.25 -8.04
CA PHE A 161 -3.17 0.59 -9.19
C PHE A 161 -4.51 0.19 -9.80
N ARG A 162 -4.75 -1.12 -10.01
CA ARG A 162 -6.06 -1.63 -10.49
C ARG A 162 -7.20 -1.30 -9.54
N GLN A 163 -6.90 -1.29 -8.23
CA GLN A 163 -7.83 -0.91 -7.17
C GLN A 163 -7.92 0.60 -6.95
N LYS A 164 -7.28 1.43 -7.79
CA LYS A 164 -7.35 2.90 -7.70
C LYS A 164 -6.78 3.47 -6.40
N LEU A 165 -5.75 2.84 -5.82
CA LEU A 165 -5.17 3.18 -4.50
C LEU A 165 -3.83 3.92 -4.55
N ILE A 166 -3.19 4.06 -5.73
CA ILE A 166 -1.84 4.66 -5.83
C ILE A 166 -1.89 6.19 -5.79
N PHE A 167 -2.85 6.78 -6.50
CA PHE A 167 -3.03 8.24 -6.54
C PHE A 167 -4.41 8.64 -6.04
N THR A 168 -4.55 9.93 -5.77
CA THR A 168 -5.81 10.62 -5.51
C THR A 168 -5.77 12.02 -6.12
N VAL A 169 -6.87 12.76 -6.10
CA VAL A 169 -6.89 14.20 -6.37
C VAL A 169 -7.01 14.92 -5.04
N GLY A 170 -6.10 15.83 -4.75
CA GLY A 170 -6.06 16.49 -3.45
C GLY A 170 -5.02 17.59 -3.36
N GLN A 171 -4.52 17.79 -2.15
CA GLN A 171 -3.43 18.72 -1.89
C GLN A 171 -2.09 18.01 -2.01
N SER A 172 -1.18 18.56 -2.80
CA SER A 172 0.22 18.11 -2.87
C SER A 172 0.93 18.39 -1.55
N HIS A 173 1.50 17.37 -0.92
CA HIS A 173 2.23 17.52 0.35
C HIS A 173 3.52 18.35 0.19
N THR A 174 4.14 18.33 -0.99
CA THR A 174 5.42 19.02 -1.21
C THR A 174 5.25 20.46 -1.65
N THR A 175 4.18 20.78 -2.39
CA THR A 175 3.98 22.12 -2.96
C THR A 175 2.78 22.86 -2.39
N GLY A 176 1.90 22.19 -1.64
CA GLY A 176 0.67 22.77 -1.09
C GLY A 176 -0.43 23.04 -2.13
N LEU A 177 -0.18 22.78 -3.42
CA LEU A 177 -1.15 22.98 -4.49
C LEU A 177 -2.36 22.06 -4.30
N GLN A 178 -3.57 22.61 -4.44
CA GLN A 178 -4.83 21.87 -4.37
C GLN A 178 -5.35 21.48 -5.76
N GLY A 179 -6.25 20.50 -5.80
CA GLY A 179 -6.90 20.07 -7.04
C GLY A 179 -5.94 19.37 -8.01
N VAL A 180 -4.85 18.78 -7.50
CA VAL A 180 -3.85 18.09 -8.32
C VAL A 180 -3.83 16.60 -8.04
N ILE A 181 -3.41 15.82 -9.05
CA ILE A 181 -3.11 14.41 -8.85
C ILE A 181 -1.88 14.28 -7.95
N THR A 182 -2.05 13.62 -6.81
CA THR A 182 -0.99 13.39 -5.81
C THR A 182 -0.93 11.91 -5.44
N TRP A 183 0.21 11.49 -4.90
CA TRP A 183 0.31 10.17 -4.26
C TRP A 183 -0.73 10.07 -3.14
N ASN A 184 -1.35 8.90 -3.03
CA ASN A 184 -2.16 8.55 -1.86
C ASN A 184 -1.22 8.04 -0.74
N ASP A 185 -1.56 6.97 -0.02
CA ASP A 185 -0.79 6.49 1.14
C ASP A 185 0.34 5.50 0.81
N ILE A 186 0.65 5.28 -0.47
CA ILE A 186 1.69 4.34 -0.91
C ILE A 186 2.91 5.12 -1.38
N HIS A 187 3.94 5.17 -0.54
CA HIS A 187 5.19 5.84 -0.86
C HIS A 187 5.93 5.15 -1.99
N HIS A 188 6.48 5.95 -2.90
CA HIS A 188 7.29 5.50 -4.04
C HIS A 188 8.67 6.14 -3.99
N LYS A 189 9.68 5.39 -4.44
CA LYS A 189 11.02 5.93 -4.67
C LYS A 189 11.09 6.57 -6.06
N THR A 190 10.97 7.89 -6.11
CA THR A 190 10.94 8.68 -7.36
C THR A 190 12.32 9.12 -7.83
N SER A 191 13.37 8.83 -7.08
CA SER A 191 14.76 9.03 -7.47
C SER A 191 15.57 7.74 -7.32
N MET A 192 16.52 7.49 -8.22
CA MET A 192 17.49 6.40 -8.05
C MET A 192 18.57 6.75 -7.01
N TYR A 193 18.72 8.03 -6.64
CA TYR A 193 19.83 8.52 -5.81
C TYR A 193 19.35 9.54 -4.76
N GLY A 194 20.25 9.97 -3.88
CA GLY A 194 20.00 11.05 -2.92
C GLY A 194 19.35 10.61 -1.61
N GLY A 195 19.22 9.30 -1.38
CA GLY A 195 18.72 8.74 -0.14
C GLY A 195 17.26 9.12 0.19
N PRO A 196 16.80 8.85 1.43
CA PRO A 196 15.41 9.06 1.82
C PRO A 196 14.93 10.50 1.68
N THR A 197 15.81 11.49 1.92
CA THR A 197 15.49 12.93 1.83
C THR A 197 15.11 13.38 0.43
N ASN A 198 15.60 12.69 -0.60
CA ASN A 198 15.26 12.96 -2.01
C ASN A 198 14.33 11.89 -2.59
N PHE A 199 13.60 11.17 -1.73
CA PHE A 199 12.71 10.08 -2.15
C PHE A 199 13.45 9.03 -2.99
N GLY A 200 14.73 8.79 -2.69
CA GLY A 200 15.59 7.90 -3.46
C GLY A 200 16.38 6.91 -2.62
N TYR A 201 17.40 6.33 -3.24
CA TYR A 201 18.27 5.31 -2.68
C TYR A 201 19.67 5.87 -2.37
N PRO A 202 20.46 5.24 -1.47
CA PRO A 202 20.12 4.05 -0.70
C PRO A 202 19.09 4.34 0.39
N ASP A 203 18.20 3.39 0.64
CA ASP A 203 17.23 3.41 1.75
C ASP A 203 16.98 1.96 2.19
N PRO A 204 17.59 1.51 3.29
CA PRO A 204 17.51 0.13 3.76
C PRO A 204 16.16 -0.24 4.39
N ASP A 205 15.30 0.74 4.66
CA ASP A 205 14.03 0.53 5.37
C ASP A 205 12.80 0.70 4.47
N TYR A 206 12.98 1.26 3.26
CA TYR A 206 11.89 1.49 2.33
C TYR A 206 11.03 0.25 2.05
N LEU A 207 11.62 -0.89 1.66
CA LEU A 207 10.86 -2.09 1.31
C LEU A 207 10.15 -2.70 2.53
N LYS A 208 10.74 -2.57 3.73
CA LYS A 208 10.15 -3.05 5.00
C LYS A 208 8.96 -2.21 5.45
N ASN A 209 9.00 -0.92 5.14
CA ASN A 209 7.99 0.05 5.56
C ASN A 209 6.79 0.13 4.61
N LEU A 210 6.85 -0.58 3.47
CA LEU A 210 5.68 -0.70 2.61
C LEU A 210 4.61 -1.53 3.32
N PRO A 211 3.41 -0.97 3.53
CA PRO A 211 2.42 -1.59 4.38
C PRO A 211 1.93 -2.90 3.75
N ALA A 212 2.27 -4.01 4.40
CA ALA A 212 1.83 -5.35 4.00
C ALA A 212 0.29 -5.52 3.98
N GLY A 213 -0.43 -4.61 4.64
CA GLY A 213 -1.90 -4.66 4.78
C GLY A 213 -2.71 -3.77 3.82
N ILE A 214 -2.09 -3.02 2.90
CA ILE A 214 -2.83 -2.19 1.92
C ILE A 214 -3.27 -3.00 0.68
N PHE A 215 -2.83 -4.24 0.52
CA PHE A 215 -3.03 -5.04 -0.70
C PHE A 215 -4.10 -6.13 -0.57
#